data_AF-A0AAZ1WXB5-F1
#
_entry.id   AF-A0AAZ1WXB5-F1
#
_cell.length_a   1.000
_cell.length_b   1.000
_cell.length_c   1.000
_cell.angle_alpha   90.00
_cell.angle_beta   90.00
_cell.angle_gamma   90.00
#
_symmetry.space_group_name_H-M   'P 1'
#
loop_
_entity.id
_entity.type
_entity.pdbx_description
1 polymer ?
#
loop_
_entity_poly.entity_id
_entity_poly.type
_entity_poly.pdbx_seq_one_letter_code
_entity_poly.pdbx_strand_id
1 'polypeptide(L)'
;AGHLRLTNNFKALLGEGAFGIVAKCRDTKNQPKAKLEIFILEQLRQLDPDAANIVKWDGFFQDGERVCLKFELLDQCLWDYIRDRNKQGLPISEFRPILGQLTNALSHLGSVGIVHADLKPGNIMVVNRHESPVKVKLIDFGLACPKLGYSAPEVVLGLPYNEASDMWSLGLVAVELATGVPLYPAENEYDYLKFIIETQGQPPDHVLDSGIYTDDYFIEDNYKQPRWTFKIDEECDSPQ
;
A
#
# COMPACT_ATOMS: atom_id res chain seq x y z
N ALA A 1 6.99 27.54 -20.83
CA ALA A 1 7.89 26.94 -19.82
C ALA A 1 7.17 25.74 -19.22
N GLY A 2 7.55 24.54 -19.65
CA GLY A 2 6.81 23.30 -19.37
C GLY A 2 6.95 22.85 -17.92
N HIS A 3 5.82 22.56 -17.29
CA HIS A 3 5.72 21.88 -15.99
C HIS A 3 4.70 20.77 -16.16
N LEU A 4 5.15 19.55 -16.45
CA LEU A 4 4.29 18.36 -16.47
C LEU A 4 4.96 17.22 -15.71
N ARG A 5 4.11 16.57 -14.92
CA ARG A 5 4.31 16.06 -13.56
C ARG A 5 3.58 14.71 -13.45
N LEU A 6 4.06 13.78 -12.62
CA LEU A 6 3.76 12.33 -12.70
C LEU A 6 2.89 11.80 -11.54
N THR A 7 2.21 10.65 -11.75
CA THR A 7 2.06 9.52 -10.78
C THR A 7 1.38 8.26 -11.40
N ASN A 8 1.85 7.08 -10.94
CA ASN A 8 1.33 5.70 -10.90
C ASN A 8 0.43 5.09 -12.00
N ASN A 9 1.09 4.58 -13.04
CA ASN A 9 0.97 3.18 -13.53
C ASN A 9 2.04 2.95 -14.61
N PHE A 10 3.18 2.37 -14.21
CA PHE A 10 4.34 2.14 -15.08
C PHE A 10 3.97 1.31 -16.32
N LYS A 11 4.06 1.94 -17.50
CA LYS A 11 4.41 1.30 -18.78
C LYS A 11 5.29 2.29 -19.55
N ALA A 12 6.59 2.22 -19.27
CA ALA A 12 7.72 2.84 -19.99
C ALA A 12 7.72 4.37 -20.18
N LEU A 13 8.94 4.93 -20.22
CA LEU A 13 9.25 6.29 -20.65
C LEU A 13 8.74 6.49 -22.09
N LEU A 14 7.90 7.50 -22.36
CA LEU A 14 7.41 7.80 -23.72
C LEU A 14 8.34 8.72 -24.54
N GLY A 15 9.57 8.95 -24.04
CA GLY A 15 10.66 9.61 -24.78
C GLY A 15 10.94 11.05 -24.37
N GLU A 16 12.22 11.44 -24.51
CA GLU A 16 12.71 12.82 -24.37
C GLU A 16 12.70 13.52 -25.73
N GLY A 17 12.18 14.75 -25.77
CA GLY A 17 12.31 15.66 -26.91
C GLY A 17 12.63 17.08 -26.43
N ALA A 18 13.11 17.92 -27.35
CA ALA A 18 13.64 19.27 -27.09
C ALA A 18 12.67 20.27 -26.40
N PHE A 19 11.42 19.88 -26.11
CA PHE A 19 10.35 20.74 -25.60
C PHE A 19 9.64 20.21 -24.33
N GLY A 20 10.02 19.06 -23.77
CA GLY A 20 9.46 18.52 -22.51
C GLY A 20 9.10 17.03 -22.53
N ILE A 21 8.72 16.50 -21.36
CA ILE A 21 8.41 15.07 -21.11
C ILE A 21 6.93 14.76 -21.36
N VAL A 22 6.65 13.60 -21.97
CA VAL A 22 5.31 13.02 -22.19
C VAL A 22 4.85 12.23 -20.95
N ALA A 23 3.63 12.47 -20.47
CA ALA A 23 3.06 11.83 -19.27
C ALA A 23 1.86 10.91 -19.57
N LYS A 24 1.69 9.85 -18.76
CA LYS A 24 0.53 8.95 -18.77
C LYS A 24 -0.40 9.29 -17.60
N CYS A 25 -1.62 9.70 -17.91
CA CYS A 25 -2.63 10.07 -16.91
C CYS A 25 -3.34 8.83 -16.34
N ARG A 26 -3.69 8.85 -15.05
CA ARG A 26 -4.67 7.90 -14.47
C ARG A 26 -6.05 8.35 -14.92
N ASP A 27 -6.79 7.50 -15.62
CA ASP A 27 -8.17 7.78 -16.04
C ASP A 27 -9.08 7.75 -14.80
N THR A 28 -9.23 8.89 -14.14
CA THR A 28 -10.12 9.07 -12.98
C THR A 28 -11.57 9.25 -13.46
N LYS A 29 -12.12 8.30 -14.23
CA LYS A 29 -13.57 8.26 -14.52
C LYS A 29 -14.41 8.23 -13.24
N ASN A 30 -13.83 7.77 -12.13
CA ASN A 30 -14.44 7.83 -10.80
C ASN A 30 -14.14 9.17 -10.10
N GLN A 31 -14.90 10.21 -10.42
CA GLN A 31 -14.87 11.49 -9.72
C GLN A 31 -14.90 11.39 -8.18
N PRO A 32 -15.66 10.46 -7.54
CA PRO A 32 -15.67 10.35 -6.08
C PRO A 32 -14.30 10.01 -5.49
N LYS A 33 -13.55 9.09 -6.13
CA LYS A 33 -12.21 8.68 -5.66
C LYS A 33 -11.22 9.84 -5.75
N ALA A 34 -11.24 10.58 -6.86
CA ALA A 34 -10.38 11.75 -7.04
C ALA A 34 -10.68 12.85 -6.01
N LYS A 35 -11.96 13.06 -5.65
CA LYS A 35 -12.34 14.04 -4.62
C LYS A 35 -11.85 13.66 -3.23
N LEU A 36 -11.94 12.37 -2.87
CA LEU A 36 -11.42 11.88 -1.60
C LEU A 36 -9.90 12.03 -1.52
N GLU A 37 -9.19 11.66 -2.58
CA GLU A 37 -7.73 11.81 -2.65
C GLU A 37 -7.31 13.28 -2.55
N ILE A 38 -7.99 14.20 -3.26
CA ILE A 38 -7.75 15.64 -3.13
C ILE A 38 -7.99 16.11 -1.69
N PHE A 39 -9.06 15.65 -1.04
CA PHE A 39 -9.35 16.00 0.34
C PHE A 39 -8.20 15.57 1.27
N ILE A 40 -7.71 14.34 1.15
CA ILE A 40 -6.58 13.83 1.95
C ILE A 40 -5.30 14.63 1.64
N LEU A 41 -5.01 14.89 0.37
CA LEU A 41 -3.82 15.64 -0.06
C LEU A 41 -3.84 17.10 0.42
N GLU A 42 -5.01 17.74 0.51
CA GLU A 42 -5.16 19.07 1.12
C GLU A 42 -4.82 19.03 2.62
N GLN A 43 -5.28 18.00 3.36
CA GLN A 43 -4.91 17.83 4.77
C GLN A 43 -3.40 17.61 4.96
N LEU A 44 -2.75 16.90 4.03
CA LEU A 44 -1.31 16.65 4.07
C LEU A 44 -0.45 17.90 3.79
N ARG A 45 -1.01 19.00 3.26
CA ARG A 45 -0.26 20.24 3.01
C ARG A 45 0.30 20.90 4.27
N GLN A 46 -0.24 20.56 5.44
CA GLN A 46 0.29 21.05 6.71
C GLN A 46 1.64 20.40 7.10
N LEU A 47 2.02 19.33 6.41
CA LEU A 47 3.29 18.63 6.60
C LEU A 47 4.32 19.10 5.58
N ASP A 48 5.59 19.19 6.01
CA ASP A 48 6.69 19.32 5.06
C ASP A 48 6.91 17.97 4.37
N PRO A 49 6.78 17.89 3.02
CA PRO A 49 6.81 16.61 2.32
C PRO A 49 8.18 15.91 2.35
N ASP A 50 9.27 16.66 2.48
CA ASP A 50 10.62 16.09 2.56
C ASP A 50 10.90 15.58 3.97
N ALA A 51 10.53 16.36 4.99
CA ALA A 51 10.65 15.97 6.39
C ALA A 51 9.73 14.80 6.75
N ALA A 52 8.55 14.71 6.13
CA ALA A 52 7.58 13.64 6.39
C ALA A 52 7.71 12.44 5.45
N ASN A 53 8.67 12.41 4.52
CA ASN A 53 8.82 11.31 3.55
C ASN A 53 7.53 10.99 2.77
N ILE A 54 6.77 12.02 2.40
CA ILE A 54 5.55 11.91 1.57
C ILE A 54 5.75 12.66 0.26
N VAL A 55 5.04 12.26 -0.78
CA VAL A 55 5.11 12.95 -2.07
C VAL A 55 4.59 14.38 -1.96
N LYS A 56 5.35 15.30 -2.54
CA LYS A 56 4.91 16.68 -2.72
C LYS A 56 3.82 16.74 -3.79
N TRP A 57 2.65 17.15 -3.36
CA TRP A 57 1.53 17.44 -4.22
C TRP A 57 1.46 18.94 -4.54
N ASP A 58 1.49 19.26 -5.82
CA ASP A 58 1.47 20.64 -6.33
C ASP A 58 0.08 21.07 -6.84
N GLY A 59 -0.97 20.32 -6.52
CA GLY A 59 -2.36 20.64 -6.88
C GLY A 59 -2.96 19.72 -7.95
N PHE A 60 -4.07 20.15 -8.52
CA PHE A 60 -4.79 19.42 -9.54
C PHE A 60 -5.26 20.35 -10.66
N PHE A 61 -5.60 19.79 -11.80
CA PHE A 61 -6.25 20.50 -12.90
C PHE A 61 -7.30 19.61 -13.54
N GLN A 62 -8.20 20.22 -14.30
CA GLN A 62 -9.24 19.52 -15.02
C GLN A 62 -8.89 19.43 -16.51
N ASP A 63 -9.02 18.24 -17.08
CA ASP A 63 -8.86 17.98 -18.52
C ASP A 63 -10.14 17.32 -19.04
N GLY A 64 -11.05 18.13 -19.59
CA GLY A 64 -12.41 17.70 -19.91
C GLY A 64 -13.16 17.24 -18.66
N GLU A 65 -13.60 15.97 -18.63
CA GLU A 65 -14.29 15.37 -17.49
C GLU A 65 -13.35 14.72 -16.46
N ARG A 66 -12.04 14.71 -16.73
CA ARG A 66 -11.04 14.05 -15.89
C ARG A 66 -10.41 15.04 -14.91
N VAL A 67 -10.18 14.56 -13.69
CA VAL A 67 -9.42 15.28 -12.67
C VAL A 67 -8.01 14.72 -12.65
N CYS A 68 -7.03 15.58 -12.92
CA CYS A 68 -5.61 15.23 -13.00
C CYS A 68 -4.86 15.80 -11.80
N LEU A 69 -4.19 14.92 -11.05
CA LEU A 69 -3.35 15.29 -9.91
C LEU A 69 -1.91 15.55 -10.36
N LYS A 70 -1.24 16.46 -9.67
CA LYS A 70 0.03 17.03 -10.08
C LYS A 70 1.05 16.90 -8.94
N PHE A 71 2.08 16.08 -9.10
CA PHE A 71 3.08 15.79 -8.05
C PHE A 71 4.52 16.09 -8.49
N GLU A 72 5.45 16.04 -7.55
CA GLU A 72 6.89 16.01 -7.86
C GLU A 72 7.28 14.78 -8.68
N LEU A 73 8.40 14.91 -9.41
CA LEU A 73 8.98 13.81 -10.19
C LEU A 73 9.84 12.94 -9.26
N LEU A 74 9.49 11.66 -9.17
CA LEU A 74 10.26 10.63 -8.47
C LEU A 74 10.74 9.59 -9.48
N ASP A 75 11.67 8.75 -9.05
CA ASP A 75 12.33 7.76 -9.90
C ASP A 75 11.42 6.54 -10.15
N GLN A 76 11.60 5.46 -9.41
CA GLN A 76 10.78 4.25 -9.55
C GLN A 76 10.25 3.74 -8.22
N CYS A 77 9.19 2.94 -8.25
CA CYS A 77 8.66 2.34 -7.04
C CYS A 77 9.59 1.25 -6.50
N LEU A 78 9.51 0.94 -5.20
CA LEU A 78 10.33 -0.10 -4.58
C LEU A 78 10.06 -1.48 -5.18
N TRP A 79 8.85 -1.74 -5.68
CA TRP A 79 8.56 -2.96 -6.42
C TRP A 79 9.49 -3.12 -7.64
N ASP A 80 9.59 -2.07 -8.48
CA ASP A 80 10.47 -2.08 -9.66
C ASP A 80 11.95 -2.10 -9.25
N TYR A 81 12.29 -1.37 -8.18
CA TYR A 81 13.63 -1.32 -7.61
C TYR A 81 14.19 -2.68 -7.18
N ILE A 82 13.35 -3.52 -6.57
CA ILE A 82 13.71 -4.90 -6.21
C ILE A 82 13.76 -5.79 -7.46
N ARG A 83 12.81 -5.63 -8.39
CA ARG A 83 12.79 -6.43 -9.64
C ARG A 83 14.05 -6.21 -10.47
N ASP A 84 14.51 -4.98 -10.61
CA ASP A 84 15.73 -4.63 -11.36
C ASP A 84 16.99 -5.29 -10.78
N ARG A 85 16.94 -5.70 -9.52
CA ARG A 85 17.98 -6.47 -8.81
C ARG A 85 17.75 -7.98 -8.86
N ASN A 86 17.00 -8.46 -9.86
CA ASN A 86 16.61 -9.86 -10.02
C ASN A 86 15.90 -10.44 -8.78
N LYS A 87 15.12 -9.63 -8.06
CA LYS A 87 14.44 -10.03 -6.82
C LYS A 87 15.41 -10.54 -5.74
N GLN A 88 16.63 -10.02 -5.72
CA GLN A 88 17.51 -10.19 -4.58
C GLN A 88 17.15 -9.15 -3.50
N GLY A 89 17.04 -9.63 -2.26
CA GLY A 89 16.84 -8.76 -1.11
C GLY A 89 17.91 -7.69 -0.98
N LEU A 90 17.51 -6.55 -0.42
CA LEU A 90 18.39 -5.43 -0.15
C LEU A 90 19.28 -5.74 1.06
N PRO A 91 20.56 -5.35 1.04
CA PRO A 91 21.41 -5.46 2.21
C PRO A 91 20.85 -4.60 3.35
N ILE A 92 21.06 -5.03 4.59
CA ILE A 92 20.57 -4.34 5.80
C ILE A 92 20.99 -2.86 5.87
N SER A 93 22.15 -2.52 5.28
CA SER A 93 22.67 -1.15 5.18
C SER A 93 21.81 -0.24 4.31
N GLU A 94 21.10 -0.78 3.32
CA GLU A 94 20.22 -0.05 2.40
C GLU A 94 18.76 -0.12 2.87
N PHE A 95 18.34 -1.30 3.32
CA PHE A 95 16.99 -1.55 3.79
C PHE A 95 16.64 -0.83 5.10
N ARG A 96 17.54 -0.80 6.09
CA ARG A 96 17.27 -0.16 7.40
C ARG A 96 16.97 1.36 7.29
N PRO A 97 17.73 2.15 6.49
CA PRO A 97 17.36 3.55 6.23
C PRO A 97 16.00 3.73 5.55
N ILE A 98 15.59 2.80 4.67
CA ILE A 98 14.28 2.85 4.02
C ILE A 98 13.17 2.67 5.05
N LEU A 99 13.28 1.66 5.94
CA LEU A 99 12.30 1.50 7.03
C LEU A 99 12.22 2.70 7.97
N GLY A 100 13.36 3.33 8.28
CA GLY A 100 13.38 4.56 9.08
C GLY A 100 12.56 5.70 8.43
N GLN A 101 12.65 5.85 7.12
CA GLN A 101 11.87 6.84 6.38
C GLN A 101 10.38 6.49 6.31
N LEU A 102 10.04 5.21 6.15
CA LEU A 102 8.65 4.76 6.12
C LEU A 102 7.96 4.89 7.48
N THR A 103 8.65 4.52 8.57
CA THR A 103 8.14 4.73 9.93
C THR A 103 7.95 6.21 10.25
N ASN A 104 8.86 7.07 9.78
CA ASN A 104 8.70 8.52 9.88
C ASN A 104 7.46 9.02 9.10
N ALA A 105 7.24 8.54 7.88
CA ALA A 105 6.04 8.87 7.11
C ALA A 105 4.75 8.46 7.85
N LEU A 106 4.66 7.21 8.32
CA LEU A 106 3.48 6.72 9.04
C LEU A 106 3.23 7.49 10.34
N SER A 107 4.29 7.84 11.07
CA SER A 107 4.20 8.69 12.26
C SER A 107 3.58 10.06 11.94
N HIS A 108 4.01 10.69 10.83
CA HIS A 108 3.45 11.96 10.38
C HIS A 108 1.99 11.83 9.92
N LEU A 109 1.62 10.75 9.22
CA LEU A 109 0.22 10.48 8.85
C LEU A 109 -0.66 10.31 10.10
N GLY A 110 -0.23 9.50 11.06
CA GLY A 110 -0.95 9.32 12.32
C GLY A 110 -1.11 10.62 13.11
N SER A 111 -0.12 11.52 13.07
CA SER A 111 -0.19 12.83 13.75
C SER A 111 -1.29 13.75 13.21
N VAL A 112 -1.79 13.46 12.01
CA VAL A 112 -2.87 14.21 11.35
C VAL A 112 -4.14 13.37 11.17
N GLY A 113 -4.20 12.18 11.80
CA GLY A 113 -5.36 11.29 11.77
C GLY A 113 -5.62 10.65 10.41
N ILE A 114 -4.55 10.36 9.65
CA ILE A 114 -4.63 9.70 8.34
C ILE A 114 -4.06 8.28 8.45
N VAL A 115 -4.86 7.30 8.00
CA VAL A 115 -4.41 5.93 7.74
C VAL A 115 -4.17 5.81 6.23
N HIS A 116 -3.01 5.30 5.81
CA HIS A 116 -2.69 5.13 4.40
C HIS A 116 -3.52 3.99 3.78
N ALA A 117 -3.65 2.86 4.48
CA ALA A 117 -4.48 1.69 4.16
C ALA A 117 -4.14 0.92 2.86
N ASP A 118 -3.20 1.41 2.04
CA ASP A 118 -2.67 0.70 0.86
C ASP A 118 -1.13 0.72 0.79
N LEU A 119 -0.45 0.57 1.95
CA LEU A 119 1.01 0.58 1.99
C LEU A 119 1.58 -0.71 1.37
N LYS A 120 2.39 -0.56 0.31
CA LYS A 120 3.05 -1.67 -0.40
C LYS A 120 4.24 -1.15 -1.20
N PRO A 121 5.16 -2.00 -1.69
CA PRO A 121 6.32 -1.56 -2.45
C PRO A 121 5.99 -0.73 -3.70
N GLY A 122 4.82 -0.98 -4.33
CA GLY A 122 4.34 -0.20 -5.48
C GLY A 122 3.90 1.23 -5.15
N ASN A 123 3.61 1.52 -3.89
CA ASN A 123 3.20 2.84 -3.40
C ASN A 123 4.33 3.56 -2.64
N ILE A 124 5.56 3.04 -2.71
CA ILE A 124 6.74 3.66 -2.14
C ILE A 124 7.69 3.98 -3.28
N MET A 125 7.94 5.27 -3.51
CA MET A 125 8.79 5.74 -4.60
C MET A 125 10.19 6.06 -4.11
N VAL A 126 11.19 5.61 -4.86
CA VAL A 126 12.57 6.06 -4.74
C VAL A 126 12.67 7.48 -5.30
N VAL A 127 13.29 8.38 -4.55
CA VAL A 127 13.52 9.77 -5.01
C VAL A 127 14.56 9.78 -6.12
N ASN A 128 15.70 9.12 -5.90
CA ASN A 128 16.80 9.00 -6.85
C ASN A 128 17.59 7.71 -6.57
N ARG A 129 17.57 6.76 -7.51
CA ARG A 129 18.25 5.45 -7.35
C ARG A 129 19.78 5.54 -7.29
N HIS A 130 20.35 6.67 -7.67
CA HIS A 130 21.79 6.91 -7.67
C HIS A 130 22.29 7.55 -6.37
N GLU A 131 21.39 7.89 -5.44
CA GLU A 131 21.75 8.38 -4.10
C GLU A 131 22.04 7.23 -3.13
N SER A 132 22.97 7.45 -2.18
CA SER A 132 23.29 6.52 -1.11
C SER A 132 23.44 7.28 0.22
N PRO A 133 22.60 7.03 1.23
CA PRO A 133 21.47 6.10 1.23
C PRO A 133 20.34 6.55 0.29
N VAL A 134 19.57 5.59 -0.22
CA VAL A 134 18.39 5.88 -1.04
C VAL A 134 17.32 6.56 -0.19
N LYS A 135 16.76 7.64 -0.74
CA LYS A 135 15.59 8.30 -0.16
C LYS A 135 14.30 7.77 -0.76
N VAL A 136 13.28 7.64 0.07
CA VAL A 136 11.95 7.17 -0.35
C VAL A 136 10.85 8.13 0.09
N LYS A 137 9.76 8.12 -0.68
CA LYS A 137 8.53 8.87 -0.39
C LYS A 137 7.30 8.00 -0.60
N LEU A 138 6.33 8.13 0.30
CA LEU A 138 5.03 7.47 0.21
C LEU A 138 4.11 8.22 -0.77
N ILE A 139 3.35 7.47 -1.58
CA ILE A 139 2.43 7.97 -2.61
C ILE A 139 1.10 7.21 -2.58
N ASP A 140 0.12 7.68 -3.36
CA ASP A 140 -1.19 7.04 -3.57
C ASP A 140 -2.05 7.00 -2.30
N PHE A 141 -2.47 8.19 -1.84
CA PHE A 141 -3.40 8.39 -0.74
C PHE A 141 -4.88 8.23 -1.16
N GLY A 142 -5.11 7.82 -2.40
CA GLY A 142 -6.45 7.62 -2.95
C GLY A 142 -7.00 6.28 -2.48
N LEU A 143 -7.65 6.26 -1.31
CA LEU A 143 -8.29 5.07 -0.73
C LEU A 143 -9.23 4.40 -1.75
N ALA A 144 -8.74 3.36 -2.41
CA ALA A 144 -9.45 2.70 -3.51
C ALA A 144 -10.00 1.31 -3.16
N CYS A 145 -9.77 0.85 -1.93
CA CYS A 145 -9.94 -0.48 -1.31
C CYS A 145 -8.57 -1.04 -0.91
N PRO A 146 -8.43 -1.59 0.31
CA PRO A 146 -7.27 -2.40 0.69
C PRO A 146 -7.06 -3.47 -0.38
N LYS A 147 -5.88 -3.48 -1.02
CA LYS A 147 -5.56 -4.53 -1.99
C LYS A 147 -4.96 -5.72 -1.25
N LEU A 148 -5.45 -6.89 -1.61
CA LEU A 148 -4.92 -8.18 -1.19
C LEU A 148 -3.38 -8.21 -1.18
N GLY A 149 -2.79 -8.82 -0.15
CA GLY A 149 -1.35 -9.06 -0.06
C GLY A 149 -0.61 -8.23 1.00
N TYR A 150 -1.15 -7.09 1.43
CA TYR A 150 -0.53 -6.26 2.48
C TYR A 150 -1.50 -5.82 3.59
N SER A 151 -2.76 -6.22 3.53
CA SER A 151 -3.80 -5.86 4.49
C SER A 151 -3.64 -6.57 5.83
N ALA A 152 -3.87 -5.87 6.93
CA ALA A 152 -3.89 -6.48 8.25
C ALA A 152 -5.08 -7.46 8.42
N PRO A 153 -4.99 -8.47 9.30
CA PRO A 153 -6.08 -9.43 9.51
C PRO A 153 -7.40 -8.76 9.87
N GLU A 154 -7.38 -7.70 10.68
CA GLU A 154 -8.57 -6.92 11.03
C GLU A 154 -9.21 -6.25 9.82
N VAL A 155 -8.41 -5.85 8.82
CA VAL A 155 -8.92 -5.27 7.58
C VAL A 155 -9.58 -6.34 6.71
N VAL A 156 -8.95 -7.51 6.58
CA VAL A 156 -9.48 -8.63 5.78
C VAL A 156 -10.76 -9.19 6.40
N LEU A 157 -10.81 -9.30 7.73
CA LEU A 157 -11.98 -9.82 8.46
C LEU A 157 -13.09 -8.79 8.64
N GLY A 158 -12.90 -7.55 8.19
CA GLY A 158 -13.92 -6.49 8.24
C GLY A 158 -14.13 -5.88 9.63
N LEU A 159 -13.13 -5.96 10.51
CA LEU A 159 -13.13 -5.25 11.78
C LEU A 159 -12.78 -3.76 11.59
N PRO A 160 -13.12 -2.89 12.56
CA PRO A 160 -12.59 -1.54 12.62
C PRO A 160 -11.06 -1.54 12.67
N TYR A 161 -10.42 -0.72 11.84
CA TYR A 161 -8.96 -0.59 11.77
C TYR A 161 -8.52 0.87 11.95
N ASN A 162 -7.24 1.06 12.25
CA ASN A 162 -6.61 2.35 12.47
C ASN A 162 -5.16 2.33 11.94
N GLU A 163 -4.32 3.26 12.37
CA GLU A 163 -2.93 3.39 11.92
C GLU A 163 -2.09 2.11 12.17
N ALA A 164 -2.51 1.23 13.08
CA ALA A 164 -1.84 -0.05 13.30
C ALA A 164 -1.90 -0.97 12.06
N SER A 165 -2.90 -0.83 11.20
CA SER A 165 -2.97 -1.62 9.96
C SER A 165 -1.83 -1.28 9.01
N ASP A 166 -1.39 -0.01 8.98
CA ASP A 166 -0.22 0.38 8.16
C ASP A 166 1.08 -0.21 8.72
N MET A 167 1.15 -0.45 10.04
CA MET A 167 2.31 -1.11 10.65
C MET A 167 2.40 -2.59 10.28
N TRP A 168 1.25 -3.27 10.12
CA TRP A 168 1.22 -4.62 9.54
C TRP A 168 1.77 -4.61 8.12
N SER A 169 1.24 -3.73 7.26
CA SER A 169 1.70 -3.58 5.89
C SER A 169 3.20 -3.25 5.82
N LEU A 170 3.71 -2.42 6.72
CA LEU A 170 5.13 -2.10 6.83
C LEU A 170 5.97 -3.34 7.16
N GLY A 171 5.49 -4.23 8.03
CA GLY A 171 6.15 -5.51 8.33
C GLY A 171 6.27 -6.40 7.09
N LEU A 172 5.24 -6.44 6.25
CA LEU A 172 5.25 -7.20 5.00
C LEU A 172 6.18 -6.59 3.95
N VAL A 173 6.16 -5.26 3.81
CA VAL A 173 7.15 -4.51 3.02
C VAL A 173 8.57 -4.79 3.52
N ALA A 174 8.76 -4.87 4.84
CA ALA A 174 10.06 -5.11 5.44
C ALA A 174 10.65 -6.46 5.05
N VAL A 175 9.84 -7.53 5.09
CA VAL A 175 10.24 -8.86 4.64
C VAL A 175 10.56 -8.84 3.14
N GLU A 176 9.69 -8.26 2.32
CA GLU A 176 9.91 -8.25 0.86
C GLU A 176 11.15 -7.47 0.45
N LEU A 177 11.47 -6.37 1.14
CA LEU A 177 12.73 -5.66 0.91
C LEU A 177 13.94 -6.50 1.32
N ALA A 178 13.84 -7.26 2.40
CA ALA A 178 14.96 -8.07 2.92
C ALA A 178 15.20 -9.36 2.13
N THR A 179 14.15 -9.96 1.56
CA THR A 179 14.22 -11.26 0.85
C THR A 179 14.14 -11.11 -0.66
N GLY A 180 13.56 -10.02 -1.15
CA GLY A 180 13.25 -9.77 -2.55
C GLY A 180 11.92 -10.40 -3.02
N VAL A 181 11.19 -11.08 -2.12
CA VAL A 181 9.91 -11.76 -2.43
C VAL A 181 8.86 -11.49 -1.34
N PRO A 182 7.56 -11.38 -1.70
CA PRO A 182 6.51 -11.14 -0.72
C PRO A 182 6.44 -12.28 0.31
N LEU A 183 6.16 -11.94 1.57
CA LEU A 183 5.98 -12.95 2.64
C LEU A 183 4.77 -13.85 2.36
N TYR A 184 3.68 -13.26 1.85
CA TYR A 184 2.42 -13.93 1.57
C TYR A 184 2.08 -13.80 0.08
N PRO A 185 2.56 -14.73 -0.77
CA PRO A 185 2.30 -14.72 -2.22
C PRO A 185 0.91 -15.29 -2.54
N ALA A 186 -0.14 -14.67 -2.00
CA ALA A 186 -1.52 -15.13 -2.15
C ALA A 186 -2.13 -14.76 -3.50
N GLU A 187 -2.97 -15.63 -4.05
CA GLU A 187 -3.74 -15.38 -5.28
C GLU A 187 -5.14 -14.82 -4.99
N ASN A 188 -5.70 -15.14 -3.81
CA ASN A 188 -7.01 -14.70 -3.34
C ASN A 188 -7.01 -14.43 -1.81
N GLU A 189 -8.11 -13.91 -1.28
CA GLU A 189 -8.25 -13.56 0.16
C GLU A 189 -8.15 -14.76 1.10
N TYR A 190 -8.71 -15.90 0.70
CA TYR A 190 -8.60 -17.13 1.47
C TYR A 190 -7.15 -17.59 1.58
N ASP A 191 -6.41 -17.66 0.47
CA ASP A 191 -4.98 -18.01 0.47
C ASP A 191 -4.17 -17.07 1.36
N TYR A 192 -4.52 -15.78 1.34
CA TYR A 192 -3.84 -14.79 2.16
C TYR A 192 -4.05 -15.04 3.66
N LEU A 193 -5.30 -15.28 4.09
CA LEU A 193 -5.60 -15.66 5.47
C LEU A 193 -4.94 -16.98 5.85
N LYS A 194 -4.93 -17.97 4.95
CA LYS A 194 -4.25 -19.26 5.15
C LYS A 194 -2.77 -19.05 5.45
N PHE A 195 -2.05 -18.26 4.65
CA PHE A 195 -0.65 -17.94 4.92
C PHE A 195 -0.44 -17.25 6.27
N ILE A 196 -1.33 -16.33 6.65
CA ILE A 196 -1.26 -15.67 7.97
C ILE A 196 -1.42 -16.71 9.08
N ILE A 197 -2.42 -17.58 9.00
CA ILE A 197 -2.72 -18.59 10.02
C ILE A 197 -1.60 -19.61 10.13
N GLU A 198 -1.05 -20.10 9.00
CA GLU A 198 0.03 -21.07 8.99
C GLU A 198 1.33 -20.51 9.59
N THR A 199 1.56 -19.18 9.50
CA THR A 199 2.79 -18.55 9.99
C THR A 199 2.67 -17.90 11.36
N GLN A 200 1.50 -17.35 11.71
CA GLN A 200 1.26 -16.57 12.94
C GLN A 200 0.26 -17.24 13.89
N GLY A 201 -0.43 -18.30 13.45
CA GLY A 201 -1.53 -18.91 14.16
C GLY A 201 -2.88 -18.23 13.87
N GLN A 202 -3.95 -18.91 14.24
CA GLN A 202 -5.31 -18.40 14.05
C GLN A 202 -5.58 -17.19 14.97
N PRO A 203 -6.28 -16.14 14.48
CA PRO A 203 -6.78 -15.09 15.35
C PRO A 203 -7.63 -15.67 16.49
N PRO A 204 -7.60 -15.08 17.69
CA PRO A 204 -8.37 -15.56 18.83
C PRO A 204 -9.88 -15.36 18.61
N ASP A 205 -10.71 -16.19 19.25
CA ASP A 205 -12.17 -16.20 19.05
C ASP A 205 -12.81 -14.80 19.18
N HIS A 206 -12.41 -13.98 20.15
CA HIS A 206 -12.99 -12.64 20.33
C HIS A 206 -12.75 -11.69 19.14
N VAL A 207 -11.67 -11.89 18.37
CA VAL A 207 -11.42 -11.15 17.12
C VAL A 207 -12.34 -11.67 16.03
N LEU A 208 -12.42 -12.99 15.88
CA LEU A 208 -13.26 -13.64 14.87
C LEU A 208 -14.75 -13.34 15.09
N ASP A 209 -15.21 -13.32 16.35
CA ASP A 209 -16.58 -12.96 16.75
C ASP A 209 -17.01 -11.56 16.31
N SER A 210 -16.05 -10.66 16.10
CA SER A 210 -16.31 -9.26 15.76
C SER A 210 -16.13 -8.97 14.27
N GLY A 211 -15.65 -9.93 13.48
CA GLY A 211 -15.37 -9.76 12.06
C GLY A 211 -16.63 -9.89 11.21
N ILE A 212 -16.87 -8.92 10.34
CA ILE A 212 -18.01 -8.92 9.40
C ILE A 212 -17.88 -10.06 8.38
N TYR A 213 -16.65 -10.42 8.00
CA TYR A 213 -16.36 -11.44 6.99
C TYR A 213 -15.84 -12.75 7.60
N THR A 214 -15.92 -12.93 8.92
CA THR A 214 -15.41 -14.15 9.57
C THR A 214 -16.05 -15.42 9.02
N ASP A 215 -17.37 -15.41 8.85
CA ASP A 215 -18.13 -16.57 8.35
C ASP A 215 -17.80 -16.95 6.90
N ASP A 216 -17.15 -16.07 6.14
CA ASP A 216 -16.68 -16.37 4.79
C ASP A 216 -15.52 -17.36 4.83
N TYR A 217 -14.68 -17.31 5.88
CA TYR A 217 -13.42 -18.08 5.96
C TYR A 217 -13.36 -19.08 7.13
N PHE A 218 -14.27 -18.99 8.10
CA PHE A 218 -14.26 -19.84 9.30
C PHE A 218 -15.61 -20.53 9.50
N ILE A 219 -15.58 -21.66 10.22
CA ILE A 219 -16.75 -22.40 10.68
C ILE A 219 -16.82 -22.28 12.20
N GLU A 220 -17.98 -21.87 12.70
CA GLU A 220 -18.25 -21.81 14.14
C GLU A 220 -18.73 -23.19 14.65
N ASP A 221 -18.09 -23.69 15.71
CA ASP A 221 -18.53 -24.86 16.49
C ASP A 221 -18.54 -24.51 17.99
N ASN A 222 -19.74 -24.22 18.51
CA ASN A 222 -19.96 -23.84 19.90
C ASN A 222 -19.59 -24.92 20.94
N TYR A 223 -19.27 -26.14 20.49
CA TYR A 223 -18.85 -27.24 21.36
C TYR A 223 -17.34 -27.47 21.35
N LYS A 224 -16.57 -26.70 20.57
CA LYS A 224 -15.11 -26.79 20.48
C LYS A 224 -14.41 -25.59 21.13
N GLN A 225 -13.12 -25.79 21.41
CA GLN A 225 -12.18 -24.76 21.84
C GLN A 225 -10.87 -24.96 21.05
N PRO A 226 -10.50 -24.03 20.15
CA PRO A 226 -11.21 -22.80 19.78
C PRO A 226 -12.57 -23.05 19.13
N ARG A 227 -13.50 -22.09 19.22
CA ARG A 227 -14.84 -22.19 18.62
C ARG A 227 -14.79 -22.07 17.11
N TRP A 228 -13.92 -21.22 16.60
CA TRP A 228 -13.75 -21.04 15.16
C TRP A 228 -12.70 -21.99 14.62
N THR A 229 -12.97 -22.57 13.45
CA THR A 229 -12.02 -23.35 12.67
C THR A 229 -11.92 -22.77 11.27
N PHE A 230 -10.71 -22.52 10.78
CA PHE A 230 -10.50 -22.08 9.40
C PHE A 230 -11.01 -23.14 8.41
N LYS A 231 -11.79 -22.72 7.42
CA LYS A 231 -12.34 -23.58 6.38
C LYS A 231 -11.23 -24.25 5.59
N ILE A 232 -11.51 -25.42 5.03
CA ILE A 232 -10.71 -25.97 3.93
C ILE A 232 -11.21 -25.42 2.59
N ASP A 233 -10.37 -25.43 1.55
CA ASP A 233 -10.65 -24.80 0.24
C ASP A 233 -12.03 -25.18 -0.34
N GLU A 234 -12.44 -26.44 -0.18
CA GLU A 234 -13.72 -26.97 -0.68
C GLU A 234 -14.96 -26.37 0.02
N GLU A 235 -14.82 -25.84 1.23
CA GLU A 235 -15.91 -25.31 2.05
C GLU A 235 -16.19 -23.81 1.80
N CYS A 236 -15.29 -23.09 1.11
CA CYS A 236 -15.47 -21.67 0.80
C CYS A 236 -16.42 -21.42 -0.39
N ASP A 237 -16.57 -22.39 -1.29
CA ASP A 237 -17.45 -22.29 -2.47
C ASP A 237 -18.91 -22.72 -2.20
N SER A 238 -19.23 -23.11 -0.97
CA SER A 238 -20.56 -23.60 -0.60
C SER A 238 -21.49 -22.40 -0.29
N PRO A 239 -22.60 -22.20 -1.03
CA PRO A 239 -23.56 -21.16 -0.68
C PRO A 239 -24.21 -21.48 0.67
N GLN A 240 -24.19 -20.51 1.59
CA GLN A 240 -24.94 -20.54 2.85
C GLN A 240 -26.46 -20.49 2.60
#